data_AF-A0A379VJZ7-F1
#
_entry.id   AF-A0A379VJZ7-F1
#
_cell.length_a   1.000
_cell.length_b   1.000
_cell.length_c   1.000
_cell.angle_alpha   90.00
_cell.angle_beta   90.00
_cell.angle_gamma   90.00
#
_symmetry.space_group_name_H-M   'P 1'
#
loop_
_entity.id
_entity.type
_entity.pdbx_description
1 polymer ?
#
loop_
_entity_poly.entity_id
_entity_poly.type
_entity_poly.pdbx_seq_one_letter_code
_entity_poly.pdbx_strand_id
1 'polypeptide(L)'
;MKVNIDTSDMLYAEAWRDFKGTDWKEEINVRDFIQHNYTPYEGDESFLADATPATTALWEKVMAGIRIENATHAPVDFDTNIATTITAHDAGYIEKELEKIVGLQTDKPLKRALHPFGGVNMIKSSFHAYGREMDADFEYTFTDLRKNP
;
A
#
# COMPACT_ATOMS: atom_id res chain seq x y z
N MET A 1 -16.05 8.88 18.89
CA MET A 1 -15.27 10.09 19.25
C MET A 1 -15.82 11.22 18.39
N LYS A 2 -16.49 12.22 18.98
CA LYS A 2 -16.92 13.41 18.22
C LYS A 2 -15.69 14.29 18.04
N VAL A 3 -15.15 14.32 16.83
CA VAL A 3 -14.05 15.23 16.48
C VAL A 3 -14.70 16.54 16.05
N ASN A 4 -14.47 17.62 16.78
CA ASN A 4 -14.92 18.94 16.36
C ASN A 4 -14.01 19.42 15.23
N ILE A 5 -14.39 19.11 13.99
CA ILE A 5 -13.73 19.62 12.78
C ILE A 5 -14.52 20.84 12.35
N ASP A 6 -13.83 21.97 12.18
CA ASP A 6 -14.42 23.15 11.57
C ASP A 6 -14.56 22.93 10.07
N THR A 7 -15.73 22.46 9.66
CA THR A 7 -16.05 22.18 8.25
C THR A 7 -16.40 23.44 7.45
N SER A 8 -16.35 24.61 8.08
CA SER A 8 -16.44 25.90 7.40
C SER A 8 -15.12 26.36 6.77
N ASP A 9 -14.03 25.63 7.00
CA ASP A 9 -12.76 25.81 6.27
C ASP A 9 -13.00 25.67 4.75
N MET A 10 -12.46 26.61 3.97
CA MET A 10 -12.57 26.63 2.51
C MET A 10 -12.11 25.32 1.87
N LEU A 11 -11.15 24.61 2.49
CA LEU A 11 -10.67 23.31 2.02
C LEU A 11 -11.80 22.28 1.94
N TYR A 12 -12.64 22.18 2.98
CA TYR A 12 -13.75 21.23 3.02
C TYR A 12 -14.91 21.68 2.14
N ALA A 13 -15.19 22.99 2.09
CA ALA A 13 -16.23 23.54 1.24
C ALA A 13 -15.98 23.26 -0.26
N GLU A 14 -14.73 23.33 -0.71
CA GLU A 14 -14.36 23.00 -2.09
C GLU A 14 -14.39 21.49 -2.35
N ALA A 15 -13.77 20.69 -1.48
CA ALA A 15 -13.71 19.24 -1.64
C ALA A 15 -15.09 18.55 -1.53
N TRP A 16 -16.03 19.15 -0.78
CA TRP A 16 -17.37 18.58 -0.55
C TRP A 16 -18.47 19.25 -1.36
N ARG A 17 -18.10 20.07 -2.34
CA ARG A 17 -19.05 20.75 -3.21
C ARG A 17 -20.00 19.73 -3.84
N ASP A 18 -21.28 20.05 -3.82
CA ASP A 18 -22.39 19.25 -4.36
C ASP A 18 -22.68 17.91 -3.67
N PHE A 19 -21.89 17.50 -2.66
CA PHE A 19 -22.22 16.33 -1.84
C PHE A 19 -23.37 16.61 -0.85
N LYS A 20 -24.35 15.71 -0.87
CA LYS A 20 -25.56 15.68 -0.05
C LYS A 20 -25.29 15.05 1.31
N GLY A 21 -26.18 15.31 2.27
CA GLY A 21 -26.08 14.82 3.66
C GLY A 21 -25.40 15.81 4.60
N THR A 22 -25.68 15.64 5.89
CA THR A 22 -25.23 16.52 6.98
C THR A 22 -24.43 15.76 8.04
N ASP A 23 -24.86 14.55 8.41
CA ASP A 23 -24.29 13.84 9.55
C ASP A 23 -22.82 13.47 9.30
N TRP A 24 -22.48 13.01 8.09
CA TRP A 24 -21.08 12.74 7.71
C TRP A 24 -20.18 13.98 7.66
N LYS A 25 -20.75 15.19 7.65
CA LYS A 25 -19.99 16.45 7.73
C LYS A 25 -19.70 16.83 9.19
N GLU A 26 -20.48 16.33 10.14
CA GLU A 26 -20.32 16.65 11.57
C GLU A 26 -19.61 15.54 12.35
N GLU A 27 -19.59 14.31 11.82
CA GLU A 27 -18.90 13.16 12.41
C GLU A 27 -18.29 12.23 11.36
N ILE A 28 -17.35 11.38 11.79
CA ILE A 28 -16.75 10.36 10.92
C ILE A 28 -17.79 9.29 10.61
N ASN A 29 -18.52 9.47 9.51
CA ASN A 29 -19.61 8.58 9.10
C ASN A 29 -19.59 8.34 7.58
N VAL A 30 -18.66 7.49 7.14
CA VAL A 30 -18.49 7.14 5.72
C VAL A 30 -19.74 6.44 5.15
N ARG A 31 -20.50 5.73 5.99
CA ARG A 31 -21.74 5.07 5.57
C ARG A 31 -22.79 6.10 5.12
N ASP A 32 -23.01 7.13 5.94
CA ASP A 32 -23.97 8.19 5.65
C ASP A 32 -23.58 8.97 4.39
N PHE A 33 -22.28 9.26 4.23
CA PHE A 33 -21.74 9.86 3.01
C PHE A 33 -22.08 9.04 1.77
N ILE A 34 -21.78 7.73 1.78
CA ILE A 34 -22.03 6.85 0.63
C ILE A 34 -23.51 6.83 0.30
N GLN A 35 -24.38 6.58 1.29
CA GLN A 35 -25.83 6.46 1.08
C GLN A 35 -26.46 7.70 0.44
N HIS A 36 -25.97 8.89 0.77
CA HIS A 36 -26.49 10.14 0.22
C HIS A 36 -25.93 10.52 -1.17
N ASN A 37 -24.78 9.95 -1.57
CA ASN A 37 -24.00 10.48 -2.71
C ASN A 37 -23.70 9.48 -3.82
N TYR A 38 -23.84 8.17 -3.59
CA TYR A 38 -23.67 7.20 -4.66
C TYR A 38 -24.84 7.23 -5.65
N THR A 39 -24.56 6.93 -6.92
CA THR A 39 -25.60 6.71 -7.92
C THR A 39 -25.67 5.20 -8.18
N PRO A 40 -26.76 4.52 -7.83
CA PRO A 40 -26.98 3.13 -8.23
C PRO A 40 -26.88 3.00 -9.75
N TYR A 41 -26.14 2.00 -10.22
CA TYR A 41 -26.00 1.71 -11.64
C TYR A 41 -26.61 0.34 -11.92
N GLU A 42 -27.69 0.31 -12.69
CA GLU A 42 -28.44 -0.90 -13.09
C GLU A 42 -28.31 -1.21 -14.59
N GLY A 43 -27.36 -0.55 -15.28
CA GLY A 43 -27.06 -0.79 -16.69
C GLY A 43 -26.10 -1.97 -16.91
N ASP A 44 -25.44 -2.00 -18.07
CA ASP A 44 -24.53 -3.06 -18.50
C ASP A 44 -23.07 -2.56 -18.68
N GLU A 45 -22.18 -3.42 -19.14
CA GLU A 45 -20.76 -3.12 -19.32
C GLU A 45 -20.43 -2.26 -20.56
N SER A 46 -21.42 -1.84 -21.35
CA SER A 46 -21.18 -1.16 -22.64
C SER A 46 -20.45 0.18 -22.52
N PHE A 47 -20.46 0.80 -21.34
CA PHE A 47 -19.73 2.05 -21.06
C PHE A 47 -18.25 1.85 -20.69
N LEU A 48 -17.80 0.60 -20.49
CA LEU A 48 -16.43 0.32 -20.07
C LEU A 48 -15.42 0.77 -21.14
N ALA A 49 -14.34 1.38 -20.68
CA ALA A 49 -13.22 1.81 -21.51
C ALA A 49 -12.06 0.81 -21.42
N ASP A 50 -11.31 0.72 -22.52
CA ASP A 50 -10.11 -0.11 -22.59
C ASP A 50 -8.94 0.43 -21.75
N ALA A 51 -7.95 -0.43 -21.53
CA ALA A 51 -6.71 -0.05 -20.86
C ALA A 51 -5.94 1.02 -21.67
N THR A 52 -5.37 1.98 -20.95
CA THR A 52 -4.50 2.99 -21.58
C THR A 52 -3.13 2.39 -21.93
N PRO A 53 -2.38 2.96 -22.89
CA PRO A 53 -1.00 2.53 -23.17
C PRO A 53 -0.08 2.58 -21.94
N ALA A 54 -0.27 3.56 -21.06
CA ALA A 54 0.46 3.67 -19.79
C ALA A 54 0.14 2.49 -18.86
N THR A 55 -1.15 2.11 -18.76
CA THR A 55 -1.59 0.94 -17.97
C THR A 55 -0.96 -0.34 -18.49
N THR A 56 -0.99 -0.57 -19.80
CA THR A 56 -0.40 -1.78 -20.41
C THR A 56 1.11 -1.84 -20.18
N ALA A 57 1.83 -0.73 -20.39
CA ALA A 57 3.27 -0.67 -20.17
C ALA A 57 3.67 -0.90 -18.70
N LEU A 58 2.94 -0.31 -17.76
CA LEU A 58 3.15 -0.54 -16.32
C LEU A 58 2.92 -2.00 -15.95
N TRP A 59 1.83 -2.58 -16.47
CA TRP A 59 1.48 -3.97 -16.19
C TRP A 59 2.50 -4.95 -16.74
N GLU A 60 2.99 -4.76 -17.96
CA GLU A 60 4.04 -5.59 -18.56
C GLU A 60 5.32 -5.59 -17.72
N LYS A 61 5.73 -4.44 -17.17
CA LYS A 61 6.89 -4.34 -16.28
C LYS A 61 6.71 -5.14 -14.99
N VAL A 62 5.55 -5.02 -14.34
CA VAL A 62 5.25 -5.80 -13.12
C VAL A 62 5.20 -7.30 -13.44
N MET A 63 4.57 -7.68 -14.56
CA MET A 63 4.47 -9.07 -14.99
C MET A 63 5.84 -9.71 -15.24
N ALA A 64 6.85 -8.95 -15.67
CA ALA A 64 8.21 -9.46 -15.77
C ALA A 64 8.75 -9.96 -14.42
N GLY A 65 8.50 -9.23 -13.34
CA GLY A 65 8.88 -9.65 -11.99
C GLY A 65 8.05 -10.81 -11.46
N ILE A 66 6.74 -10.84 -11.73
CA ILE A 66 5.88 -11.98 -11.37
C ILE A 66 6.35 -13.28 -12.05
N ARG A 67 6.79 -13.19 -13.31
CA ARG A 67 7.38 -14.35 -14.01
C ARG A 67 8.65 -14.85 -13.33
N ILE A 68 9.47 -13.95 -12.78
CA ILE A 68 10.65 -14.31 -11.98
C ILE A 68 10.21 -15.04 -10.72
N GLU A 69 9.28 -14.49 -9.93
CA GLU A 69 8.80 -15.14 -8.69
C GLU A 69 8.23 -16.54 -8.95
N ASN A 70 7.43 -16.69 -10.01
CA ASN A 70 6.85 -17.98 -10.39
C ASN A 70 7.93 -18.99 -10.83
N ALA A 71 8.96 -18.54 -11.55
CA ALA A 71 10.03 -19.42 -12.01
C ALA A 71 10.96 -19.85 -10.87
N THR A 72 11.31 -18.91 -9.97
CA THR A 72 12.25 -19.17 -8.86
C THR A 72 11.58 -19.76 -7.63
N HIS A 73 10.25 -19.65 -7.51
CA HIS A 73 9.50 -19.92 -6.29
C HIS A 73 10.03 -19.12 -5.09
N ALA A 74 10.62 -17.95 -5.36
CA ALA A 74 11.26 -17.07 -4.37
C ALA A 74 10.87 -15.60 -4.65
N PRO A 75 10.91 -14.72 -3.63
CA PRO A 75 10.74 -13.29 -3.84
C PRO A 75 11.68 -12.74 -4.91
N VAL A 76 11.24 -11.72 -5.67
CA VAL A 76 12.14 -10.99 -6.58
C VAL A 76 13.28 -10.34 -5.79
N ASP A 77 12.94 -9.69 -4.69
CA ASP A 77 13.88 -9.14 -3.72
C ASP A 77 13.17 -9.00 -2.37
N PHE A 78 13.94 -8.80 -1.31
CA PHE A 78 13.42 -8.44 0.00
C PHE A 78 14.45 -7.63 0.79
N ASP A 79 13.98 -6.80 1.72
CA ASP A 79 14.84 -6.01 2.59
C ASP A 79 15.77 -6.90 3.44
N THR A 80 16.98 -6.42 3.67
CA THR A 80 17.98 -7.15 4.47
C THR A 80 18.16 -6.58 5.87
N ASN A 81 17.90 -5.28 6.06
CA ASN A 81 18.15 -4.57 7.31
C ASN A 81 17.20 -3.38 7.54
N ILE A 82 15.98 -3.41 6.99
CA ILE A 82 14.99 -2.34 7.20
C ILE A 82 13.80 -2.90 7.98
N ALA A 83 13.59 -2.39 9.19
CA ALA A 83 12.42 -2.71 10.00
C ALA A 83 11.22 -1.89 9.52
N THR A 84 10.25 -2.53 8.87
CA THR A 84 9.16 -1.83 8.21
C THR A 84 8.25 -1.11 9.21
N THR A 85 8.06 0.19 8.98
CA THR A 85 7.10 1.08 9.63
C THR A 85 6.47 1.99 8.57
N ILE A 86 5.54 2.87 8.95
CA ILE A 86 4.82 3.75 8.01
C ILE A 86 5.77 4.63 7.18
N THR A 87 6.91 5.05 7.73
CA THR A 87 7.87 5.95 7.07
C THR A 87 9.26 5.32 6.91
N ALA A 88 9.36 3.98 6.94
CA ALA A 88 10.66 3.30 6.91
C ALA A 88 11.32 3.30 5.53
N HIS A 89 10.53 3.46 4.47
CA HIS A 89 10.99 3.38 3.09
C HIS A 89 10.77 4.71 2.37
N ASP A 90 11.68 5.00 1.45
CA ASP A 90 11.50 6.08 0.48
C ASP A 90 10.40 5.74 -0.55
N ALA A 91 9.99 6.73 -1.33
CA ALA A 91 9.01 6.54 -2.40
C ALA A 91 9.53 5.58 -3.49
N GLY A 92 8.82 4.48 -3.71
CA GLY A 92 9.03 3.56 -4.82
C GLY A 92 8.08 3.82 -6.00
N TYR A 93 8.53 3.48 -7.20
CA TYR A 93 7.79 3.64 -8.46
C TYR A 93 8.03 2.45 -9.39
N ILE A 94 7.06 2.13 -10.25
CA ILE A 94 7.26 1.20 -11.38
C ILE A 94 7.81 1.99 -12.57
N GLU A 95 7.18 3.13 -12.86
CA GLU A 95 7.60 4.11 -13.86
C GLU A 95 6.92 5.43 -13.54
N LYS A 96 7.65 6.31 -12.86
CA LYS A 96 7.11 7.51 -12.20
C LYS A 96 6.30 8.41 -13.15
N GLU A 97 6.73 8.50 -14.40
CA GLU A 97 6.10 9.36 -15.41
C GLU A 97 4.77 8.80 -15.97
N LEU A 98 4.52 7.49 -15.80
CA LEU A 98 3.34 6.81 -16.33
C LEU A 98 2.24 6.63 -15.27
N GLU A 99 2.59 6.66 -13.99
CA GLU A 99 1.69 6.36 -12.87
C GLU A 99 0.72 7.52 -12.59
N LYS A 100 -0.59 7.21 -12.55
CA LYS A 100 -1.63 8.16 -12.10
C LYS A 100 -1.91 8.05 -10.61
N ILE A 101 -1.78 6.84 -10.07
CA ILE A 101 -1.86 6.53 -8.65
C ILE A 101 -0.53 5.91 -8.27
N VAL A 102 0.07 6.40 -7.19
CA VAL A 102 1.42 6.04 -6.74
C VAL A 102 1.38 5.43 -5.35
N GLY A 103 2.43 4.70 -5.00
CA GLY A 103 2.63 4.12 -3.68
C GLY A 103 2.99 2.65 -3.77
N LEU A 104 4.15 2.30 -3.23
CA LEU A 104 4.63 0.92 -3.08
C LEU A 104 4.94 0.66 -1.60
N GLN A 105 4.98 -0.63 -1.23
CA GLN A 105 5.32 -1.04 0.14
C GLN A 105 6.79 -0.77 0.49
N THR A 106 7.67 -0.80 -0.51
CA THR A 106 9.11 -0.54 -0.39
C THR A 106 9.54 0.40 -1.53
N ASP A 107 10.85 0.66 -1.63
CA ASP A 107 11.46 1.49 -2.67
C ASP A 107 11.38 0.90 -4.09
N LYS A 108 11.01 -0.38 -4.23
CA LYS A 108 11.00 -1.09 -5.53
C LYS A 108 9.77 -1.97 -5.72
N PRO A 109 9.30 -2.16 -6.96
CA PRO A 109 8.21 -3.08 -7.23
C PRO A 109 8.59 -4.52 -6.86
N LEU A 110 7.67 -5.23 -6.20
CA LEU A 110 7.79 -6.63 -5.79
C LEU A 110 8.93 -6.94 -4.80
N LYS A 111 9.59 -5.92 -4.25
CA LYS A 111 10.54 -6.09 -3.15
C LYS A 111 9.76 -6.20 -1.83
N ARG A 112 9.96 -7.32 -1.11
CA ARG A 112 9.24 -7.60 0.14
C ARG A 112 9.91 -6.92 1.34
N ALA A 113 9.09 -6.38 2.23
CA ALA A 113 9.57 -5.70 3.42
C ALA A 113 9.76 -6.68 4.60
N LEU A 114 10.58 -6.32 5.59
CA LEU A 114 10.70 -7.10 6.83
C LEU A 114 9.71 -6.57 7.88
N HIS A 115 8.86 -7.45 8.42
CA HIS A 115 7.89 -7.10 9.47
C HIS A 115 8.30 -7.70 10.83
N PRO A 116 9.31 -7.14 11.51
CA PRO A 116 9.94 -7.79 12.67
C PRO A 116 9.06 -7.88 13.90
N PHE A 117 8.06 -7.00 14.04
CA PHE A 117 7.17 -6.96 15.21
C PHE A 117 6.26 -8.19 15.36
N GLY A 118 6.14 -9.01 14.30
CA GLY A 118 5.42 -10.28 14.32
C GLY A 118 6.27 -11.49 14.74
N GLY A 119 7.60 -11.33 14.88
CA GLY A 119 8.52 -12.39 15.27
C GLY A 119 9.76 -12.51 14.36
N VAL A 120 10.94 -12.25 14.92
CA VAL A 120 12.23 -12.33 14.22
C VAL A 120 12.58 -13.74 13.72
N ASN A 121 12.12 -14.79 14.41
CA ASN A 121 12.39 -16.18 14.03
C ASN A 121 11.82 -16.54 12.64
N MET A 122 10.62 -16.04 12.31
CA MET A 122 10.03 -16.27 10.99
C MET A 122 10.88 -15.62 9.89
N ILE A 123 11.38 -14.41 10.15
CA ILE A 123 12.24 -13.70 9.21
C ILE A 123 13.55 -14.49 9.02
N LYS A 124 14.16 -14.95 10.11
CA LYS A 124 15.39 -15.76 10.05
C LYS A 124 15.21 -17.03 9.21
N SER A 125 14.08 -17.72 9.36
CA SER A 125 13.74 -18.87 8.52
C SER A 125 13.59 -18.50 7.04
N SER A 126 13.00 -17.34 6.71
CA SER A 126 12.91 -16.87 5.32
C SER A 126 14.29 -16.56 4.71
N PHE A 127 15.18 -15.91 5.45
CA PHE A 127 16.55 -15.66 4.99
C PHE A 127 17.28 -16.96 4.64
N HIS A 128 17.20 -17.97 5.53
CA HIS A 128 17.78 -19.29 5.28
C HIS A 128 17.13 -19.97 4.06
N ALA A 129 15.80 -19.94 3.93
CA ALA A 129 15.09 -20.56 2.81
C ALA A 129 15.45 -19.95 1.45
N TYR A 130 15.76 -18.66 1.40
CA TYR A 130 16.12 -17.95 0.17
C TYR A 130 17.63 -17.71 0.02
N GLY A 131 18.46 -18.36 0.85
CA GLY A 131 19.92 -18.31 0.75
C GLY A 131 20.53 -16.92 0.98
N ARG A 132 19.90 -16.07 1.81
CA ARG A 132 20.45 -14.77 2.23
C ARG A 132 20.81 -14.79 3.70
N GLU A 133 21.73 -13.91 4.08
CA GLU A 133 22.17 -13.74 5.47
C GLU A 133 21.47 -12.53 6.11
N MET A 134 20.96 -12.73 7.33
CA MET A 134 20.32 -11.69 8.12
C MET A 134 21.38 -10.79 8.75
N ASP A 135 21.12 -9.49 8.78
CA ASP A 135 21.98 -8.53 9.46
C ASP A 135 22.02 -8.79 10.97
N ALA A 136 23.23 -8.83 11.55
CA ALA A 136 23.41 -9.18 12.96
C ALA A 136 22.84 -8.12 13.91
N ASP A 137 22.90 -6.83 13.55
CA ASP A 137 22.33 -5.75 14.35
C ASP A 137 20.80 -5.79 14.29
N PHE A 138 20.24 -6.19 13.14
CA PHE A 138 18.82 -6.46 12.99
C PHE A 138 18.36 -7.60 13.89
N GLU A 139 19.07 -8.74 13.89
CA GLU A 139 18.73 -9.87 14.76
C GLU A 139 18.77 -9.42 16.23
N TYR A 140 19.88 -8.83 16.67
CA TYR A 140 20.06 -8.34 18.04
C TYR A 140 18.95 -7.38 18.49
N THR A 141 18.56 -6.45 17.62
CA THR A 141 17.51 -5.47 17.94
C THR A 141 16.18 -6.15 18.25
N PHE A 142 15.82 -7.20 17.50
CA PHE A 142 14.52 -7.86 17.62
C PHE A 142 14.54 -9.16 18.44
N THR A 143 15.70 -9.53 18.99
CA THR A 143 15.84 -10.58 20.03
C THR A 143 16.01 -9.97 21.42
N ASP A 144 16.89 -8.99 21.57
CA ASP A 144 17.37 -8.52 22.88
C ASP A 144 16.78 -7.17 23.30
N LEU A 145 16.61 -6.23 22.37
CA LEU A 145 16.13 -4.87 22.69
C LEU A 145 14.60 -4.77 22.61
N ARG A 146 14.01 -5.29 21.54
CA ARG A 146 12.56 -5.26 21.29
C ARG A 146 12.03 -6.69 21.35
N LYS A 147 11.46 -7.06 22.50
CA LYS A 147 10.80 -8.35 22.69
C LYS A 147 9.70 -8.53 21.66
N ASN A 148 9.77 -9.60 20.88
CA ASN A 148 8.67 -10.04 20.02
C ASN A 148 7.74 -10.99 20.81
N PRO A 149 6.41 -10.94 20.57
CA PRO A 149 5.46 -11.84 21.22
C PRO A 149 5.74 -13.32 20.93
#